data_AF-Q4FGL4-F1
#
_entry.id   AF-Q4FGL4-F1
#
_cell.length_a   1.000
_cell.length_b   1.000
_cell.length_c   1.000
_cell.angle_alpha   90.00
_cell.angle_beta   90.00
_cell.angle_gamma   90.00
#
_symmetry.space_group_name_H-M   'P 1'
#
loop_
_entity.id
_entity.type
_entity.pdbx_description
1 polymer ?
#
loop_
_entity_poly.entity_id
_entity_poly.type
_entity_poly.pdbx_seq_one_letter_code
_entity_poly.pdbx_strand_id
1 'polypeptide(L)'
;MPVITVYRHGGKGGVAPMNSPHIRTPRGEVQGWSPGAVRRNTEFLMCVREDKLTGAGLALTLTVRDCPATSKHWHNMRRAWEARMRRAGMIRLHWVTEWQRRGVPHLHCAIWFSGTVYDVPLCIDAWLAVASSCGAALRGQHGRIIDGVVGWFQYVSKHAARGVRHYQRCSENLPEGWKGLTGRVWGKVGEWPLYPEVRIDLQDHRQDGDGGFFAYRRLVRSWRVSDARRVGDRYRLRSARRMLTCSDTVAFSCHWVYGVGSL
;
A
#
# COMPACT_ATOMS: atom_id res chain seq x y z
N MET A 1 16.78 -3.27 21.16
CA MET A 1 16.04 -2.06 21.58
C MET A 1 14.75 -1.94 20.78
N PRO A 2 13.58 -1.83 21.43
CA PRO A 2 12.31 -1.52 20.77
C PRO A 2 12.31 -0.15 20.08
N VAL A 3 11.61 -0.06 18.95
CA VAL A 3 11.55 1.15 18.12
C VAL A 3 10.12 1.39 17.70
N ILE A 4 9.67 2.63 17.80
CA ILE A 4 8.48 3.13 17.12
C ILE A 4 8.93 4.04 15.98
N THR A 5 8.30 3.87 14.82
CA THR A 5 8.40 4.82 13.72
C THR A 5 7.01 5.36 13.45
N VAL A 6 6.86 6.68 13.59
CA VAL A 6 5.62 7.40 13.35
C VAL A 6 5.71 8.10 11.99
N TYR A 7 4.65 7.93 11.22
CA TYR A 7 4.42 8.57 9.93
C TYR A 7 3.21 9.50 10.04
N ARG A 8 3.01 10.38 9.06
CA ARG A 8 1.85 11.29 9.06
C ARG A 8 0.53 10.53 9.12
N HIS A 9 0.40 9.43 8.37
CA HIS A 9 -0.84 8.66 8.29
C HIS A 9 -0.73 7.27 8.92
N GLY A 10 0.22 7.05 9.81
CA GLY A 10 0.30 5.76 10.49
C GLY A 10 1.57 5.60 11.31
N GLY A 11 1.89 4.36 11.60
CA GLY A 11 3.14 4.03 12.25
C GLY A 11 3.38 2.54 12.27
N LYS A 12 4.60 2.20 12.69
CA LYS A 12 5.02 0.83 12.96
C LYS A 12 5.79 0.80 14.27
N GLY A 13 5.76 -0.35 14.93
CA GLY A 13 6.55 -0.62 16.13
C GLY A 13 7.09 -2.03 16.10
N GLY A 14 8.32 -2.22 16.57
CA GLY A 14 9.00 -3.51 16.55
C GLY A 14 10.24 -3.54 17.43
N VAL A 15 10.70 -4.74 17.78
CA VAL A 15 12.01 -4.95 18.38
C VAL A 15 12.93 -5.50 17.30
N ALA A 16 14.06 -4.84 17.06
CA ALA A 16 15.03 -5.35 16.10
C ALA A 16 15.59 -6.70 16.57
N PRO A 17 15.76 -7.69 15.67
CA PRO A 17 16.36 -8.97 16.04
C PRO A 17 17.79 -8.76 16.55
N MET A 18 18.15 -9.42 17.67
CA MET A 18 19.48 -9.31 18.30
C MET A 18 20.62 -9.78 17.39
N ASN A 19 20.34 -10.71 16.48
CA ASN A 19 21.26 -11.18 15.45
C ASN A 19 20.58 -11.08 14.09
N SER A 20 21.22 -10.39 13.14
CA SER A 20 20.88 -10.46 11.71
C SER A 20 22.03 -11.13 10.98
N PRO A 21 22.08 -12.47 10.88
CA PRO A 21 23.03 -13.15 10.00
C PRO A 21 22.60 -13.00 8.52
N HIS A 22 21.99 -11.87 8.16
CA HIS A 22 21.47 -11.64 6.82
C HIS A 22 22.66 -11.44 5.88
N ILE A 23 23.18 -12.55 5.37
CA ILE A 23 24.04 -12.57 4.20
C ILE A 23 23.27 -11.81 3.12
N ARG A 24 23.82 -10.68 2.66
CA ARG A 24 23.22 -9.91 1.58
C ARG A 24 23.34 -10.74 0.30
N THR A 25 22.32 -11.55 0.04
CA THR A 25 22.19 -12.25 -1.23
C THR A 25 22.07 -11.23 -2.35
N PRO A 26 22.70 -11.44 -3.52
CA PRO A 26 22.48 -10.59 -4.69
C PRO A 26 20.99 -10.40 -4.96
N ARG A 27 20.60 -9.22 -5.47
CA ARG A 27 19.19 -8.95 -5.79
C ARG A 27 18.72 -9.97 -6.84
N GLY A 28 17.87 -10.91 -6.41
CA GLY A 28 17.23 -11.87 -7.29
C GLY A 28 16.13 -11.22 -8.16
N GLU A 29 15.55 -12.04 -9.03
CA GLU A 29 14.42 -11.65 -9.85
C GLU A 29 13.22 -11.21 -9.01
N VAL A 30 12.46 -10.23 -9.51
CA VAL A 30 11.27 -9.74 -8.78
C VAL A 30 10.10 -10.68 -9.02
N GLN A 31 9.72 -11.41 -7.98
CA GLN A 31 8.64 -12.40 -7.98
C GLN A 31 7.48 -11.93 -7.11
N GLY A 32 6.60 -11.10 -7.67
CA GLY A 32 5.39 -10.63 -7.01
C GLY A 32 5.65 -9.67 -5.84
N TRP A 33 4.70 -9.64 -4.90
CA TRP A 33 4.84 -8.88 -3.66
C TRP A 33 5.72 -9.63 -2.67
N SER A 34 6.81 -9.01 -2.25
CA SER A 34 7.58 -9.45 -1.08
C SER A 34 7.16 -8.69 0.17
N PRO A 35 7.43 -9.20 1.39
CA PRO A 35 7.24 -8.44 2.63
C PRO A 35 7.92 -7.07 2.59
N GLY A 36 9.12 -7.00 2.00
CA GLY A 36 9.84 -5.74 1.81
C GLY A 36 9.16 -4.79 0.81
N ALA A 37 8.57 -5.30 -0.27
CA ALA A 37 7.83 -4.48 -1.23
C ALA A 37 6.55 -3.90 -0.61
N VAL A 38 5.79 -4.72 0.13
CA VAL A 38 4.60 -4.28 0.88
C VAL A 38 4.97 -3.19 1.87
N ARG A 39 6.03 -3.41 2.66
CA ARG A 39 6.49 -2.45 3.66
C ARG A 39 6.85 -1.10 3.03
N ARG A 40 7.70 -1.08 2.00
CA ARG A 40 8.11 0.18 1.35
C ARG A 40 6.95 0.92 0.69
N ASN A 41 6.01 0.20 0.09
CA ASN A 41 4.78 0.80 -0.45
C ASN A 41 3.94 1.45 0.66
N THR A 42 3.77 0.72 1.77
CA THR A 42 3.00 1.18 2.94
C THR A 42 3.64 2.42 3.56
N GLU A 43 4.95 2.39 3.80
CA GLU A 43 5.71 3.52 4.33
C GLU A 43 5.60 4.75 3.43
N PHE A 44 5.77 4.57 2.11
CA PHE A 44 5.60 5.66 1.15
C PHE A 44 4.22 6.32 1.29
N LEU A 45 3.14 5.52 1.26
CA LEU A 45 1.77 6.04 1.37
C LEU A 45 1.52 6.75 2.71
N MET A 46 2.13 6.27 3.80
CA MET A 46 1.98 6.89 5.12
C MET A 46 2.76 8.20 5.27
N CYS A 47 3.81 8.42 4.47
CA CYS A 47 4.63 9.63 4.50
C CYS A 47 4.07 10.79 3.68
N VAL A 48 3.16 10.54 2.73
CA VAL A 48 2.69 11.60 1.81
C VAL A 48 2.03 12.75 2.57
N ARG A 49 2.31 13.97 2.13
CA ARG A 49 1.64 15.22 2.54
C ARG A 49 0.46 15.49 1.65
N GLU A 50 -0.67 14.92 2.00
CA GLU A 50 -1.96 15.16 1.35
C GLU A 50 -2.33 16.65 1.32
N ASP A 51 -1.95 17.42 2.36
CA ASP A 51 -2.15 18.87 2.44
C ASP A 51 -1.35 19.67 1.41
N LYS A 52 -0.34 19.04 0.78
CA LYS A 52 0.54 19.66 -0.22
C LYS A 52 0.41 19.01 -1.60
N LEU A 53 -0.53 18.09 -1.79
CA LEU A 53 -0.82 17.54 -3.11
C LEU A 53 -1.57 18.58 -3.95
N THR A 54 -0.89 19.10 -4.97
CA THR A 54 -1.45 20.08 -5.92
C THR A 54 -2.12 19.40 -7.13
N GLY A 55 -3.09 20.06 -7.77
CA GLY A 55 -3.72 19.58 -9.01
C GLY A 55 -4.91 18.63 -8.79
N ALA A 56 -5.52 18.18 -9.88
CA ALA A 56 -6.72 17.33 -9.86
C ALA A 56 -6.36 15.83 -9.68
N GLY A 57 -6.69 15.28 -8.51
CA GLY A 57 -6.41 13.89 -8.13
C GLY A 57 -7.51 12.90 -8.50
N LEU A 58 -7.13 11.74 -9.03
CA LEU A 58 -8.02 10.61 -9.35
C LEU A 58 -7.47 9.29 -8.79
N ALA A 59 -8.35 8.47 -8.25
CA ALA A 59 -8.11 7.08 -7.93
C ALA A 59 -8.72 6.22 -9.04
N LEU A 60 -7.91 5.38 -9.69
CA LEU A 60 -8.37 4.51 -10.77
C LEU A 60 -8.15 3.04 -10.41
N THR A 61 -9.09 2.20 -10.85
CA THR A 61 -8.90 0.76 -10.95
C THR A 61 -9.05 0.39 -12.42
N LEU A 62 -7.94 -0.03 -13.01
CA LEU A 62 -7.83 -0.37 -14.43
C LEU A 62 -7.61 -1.88 -14.58
N THR A 63 -8.49 -2.54 -15.32
CA THR A 63 -8.54 -4.00 -15.43
C THR A 63 -8.40 -4.46 -16.88
N VAL A 64 -7.94 -5.69 -17.03
CA VAL A 64 -7.97 -6.47 -18.28
C VAL A 64 -8.79 -7.73 -18.08
N ARG A 65 -9.37 -8.26 -19.15
CA ARG A 65 -10.13 -9.51 -19.10
C ARG A 65 -9.19 -10.71 -19.13
N ASP A 66 -8.26 -10.67 -20.08
CA ASP A 66 -7.37 -11.77 -20.42
C ASP A 66 -5.99 -11.49 -19.80
N CYS A 67 -5.37 -12.51 -19.20
CA CYS A 67 -4.05 -12.33 -18.60
C CYS A 67 -3.00 -12.09 -19.69
N PRO A 68 -2.16 -11.06 -19.60
CA PRO A 68 -1.07 -10.88 -20.54
C PRO A 68 -0.12 -12.09 -20.47
N ALA A 69 0.34 -12.58 -21.63
CA ALA A 69 1.20 -13.76 -21.71
C ALA A 69 2.47 -13.66 -20.85
N THR A 70 3.04 -12.46 -20.71
CA THR A 70 4.23 -12.21 -19.89
C THR A 70 4.09 -10.96 -19.05
N SER A 71 4.84 -10.89 -17.94
CA SER A 71 4.94 -9.69 -17.11
C SER A 71 5.54 -8.50 -17.87
N LYS A 72 6.40 -8.75 -18.85
CA LYS A 72 6.94 -7.73 -19.77
C LYS A 72 5.84 -7.09 -20.62
N HIS A 73 4.87 -7.88 -21.11
CA HIS A 73 3.71 -7.35 -21.83
C HIS A 73 2.90 -6.39 -20.94
N TRP A 74 2.61 -6.79 -19.70
CA TRP A 74 1.94 -5.91 -18.72
C TRP A 74 2.74 -4.62 -18.45
N HIS A 75 4.05 -4.75 -18.26
CA HIS A 75 4.93 -3.62 -18.05
C HIS A 75 4.87 -2.62 -19.21
N ASN A 76 4.91 -3.11 -20.45
CA ASN A 76 4.85 -2.30 -21.65
C ASN A 76 3.52 -1.55 -21.77
N MET A 77 2.39 -2.23 -21.51
CA MET A 77 1.07 -1.59 -21.50
C MET A 77 1.00 -0.46 -20.46
N ARG A 78 1.43 -0.73 -19.22
CA ARG A 78 1.47 0.30 -18.16
C ARG A 78 2.40 1.46 -18.52
N ARG A 79 3.57 1.22 -19.13
CA ARG A 79 4.46 2.30 -19.60
C ARG A 79 3.84 3.13 -20.71
N ALA A 80 3.18 2.48 -21.68
CA ALA A 80 2.50 3.18 -22.76
C ALA A 80 1.36 4.05 -22.23
N TRP A 81 0.58 3.53 -21.26
CA TRP A 81 -0.44 4.30 -20.55
C TRP A 81 0.17 5.49 -19.78
N GLU A 82 1.21 5.25 -18.97
CA GLU A 82 1.91 6.31 -18.23
C GLU A 82 2.42 7.42 -19.17
N ALA A 83 2.96 7.05 -20.34
CA ALA A 83 3.42 8.02 -21.33
C ALA A 83 2.27 8.85 -21.92
N ARG A 84 1.09 8.25 -22.15
CA ARG A 84 -0.13 8.98 -22.57
C ARG A 84 -0.56 9.96 -21.47
N MET A 85 -0.58 9.53 -20.21
CA MET A 85 -0.95 10.39 -19.09
C MET A 85 0.02 11.57 -18.93
N ARG A 86 1.33 11.34 -19.10
CA ARG A 86 2.32 12.44 -19.10
C ARG A 86 2.04 13.48 -20.17
N ARG A 87 1.75 13.04 -21.41
CA ARG A 87 1.38 13.96 -22.51
C ARG A 87 0.08 14.72 -22.22
N ALA A 88 -0.84 14.11 -21.48
CA ALA A 88 -2.08 14.73 -21.03
C ALA A 88 -1.91 15.62 -19.78
N GLY A 89 -0.68 15.91 -19.33
CA GLY A 89 -0.43 16.83 -18.20
C GLY A 89 -0.39 16.17 -16.82
N MET A 90 -0.20 14.85 -16.75
CA MET A 90 0.01 14.15 -15.47
C MET A 90 1.29 14.64 -14.78
N ILE A 91 1.16 15.11 -13.54
CA ILE A 91 2.27 15.62 -12.72
C ILE A 91 2.80 14.60 -11.72
N ARG A 92 1.94 13.67 -11.26
CA ARG A 92 2.36 12.56 -10.39
C ARG A 92 1.45 11.35 -10.53
N LEU A 93 2.01 10.19 -10.22
CA LEU A 93 1.33 8.91 -10.26
C LEU A 93 1.92 7.99 -9.20
N HIS A 94 1.07 7.35 -8.43
CA HIS A 94 1.39 6.17 -7.64
C HIS A 94 0.58 5.00 -8.20
N TRP A 95 1.19 3.83 -8.34
CA TRP A 95 0.51 2.66 -8.89
C TRP A 95 0.91 1.37 -8.20
N VAL A 96 -0.02 0.43 -8.17
CA VAL A 96 0.18 -0.94 -7.70
C VAL A 96 -0.44 -1.91 -8.70
N THR A 97 0.29 -2.99 -8.99
CA THR A 97 -0.22 -4.19 -9.66
C THR A 97 -0.66 -5.18 -8.60
N GLU A 98 -1.89 -5.63 -8.73
CA GLU A 98 -2.49 -6.61 -7.84
C GLU A 98 -3.19 -7.68 -8.70
N TRP A 99 -3.36 -8.88 -8.16
CA TRP A 99 -4.00 -9.98 -8.87
C TRP A 99 -5.46 -10.12 -8.44
N GLN A 100 -6.33 -10.43 -9.40
CA GLN A 100 -7.69 -10.83 -9.11
C GLN A 100 -7.71 -12.29 -8.61
N ARG A 101 -8.84 -12.74 -8.05
CA ARG A 101 -8.99 -14.15 -7.66
C ARG A 101 -8.77 -15.12 -8.83
N ARG A 102 -9.07 -14.67 -10.06
CA ARG A 102 -8.84 -15.41 -11.30
C ARG A 102 -7.38 -15.35 -11.82
N GLY A 103 -6.44 -14.81 -11.03
CA GLY A 103 -5.03 -14.68 -11.43
C GLY A 103 -4.73 -13.58 -12.45
N VAL A 104 -5.73 -12.83 -12.94
CA VAL A 104 -5.53 -11.74 -13.91
C VAL A 104 -5.08 -10.46 -13.19
N PRO A 105 -4.04 -9.75 -13.69
CA PRO A 105 -3.58 -8.50 -13.07
C PRO A 105 -4.58 -7.36 -13.25
N HIS A 106 -4.62 -6.47 -12.28
CA HIS A 106 -5.21 -5.13 -12.40
C HIS A 106 -4.28 -4.05 -11.85
N LEU A 107 -4.45 -2.85 -12.35
CA LEU A 107 -3.70 -1.67 -11.95
C LEU A 107 -4.58 -0.81 -11.05
N HIS A 108 -4.15 -0.54 -9.82
CA HIS A 108 -4.73 0.54 -9.02
C HIS A 108 -3.77 1.70 -9.02
N CYS A 109 -4.27 2.90 -9.19
CA CYS A 109 -3.43 4.08 -9.16
C CYS A 109 -4.10 5.27 -8.52
N ALA A 110 -3.26 6.16 -7.99
CA ALA A 110 -3.62 7.51 -7.63
C ALA A 110 -2.80 8.43 -8.53
N ILE A 111 -3.46 9.26 -9.33
CA ILE A 111 -2.89 10.08 -10.39
C ILE A 111 -3.33 11.53 -10.22
N TRP A 112 -2.44 12.49 -10.48
CA TRP A 112 -2.76 13.92 -10.48
C TRP A 112 -2.35 14.57 -11.78
N PHE A 113 -3.16 15.55 -12.19
CA PHE A 113 -2.92 16.41 -13.34
C PHE A 113 -2.69 17.85 -12.88
N SER A 114 -1.92 18.63 -13.66
CA SER A 114 -1.65 20.04 -13.35
C SER A 114 -2.90 20.93 -13.41
N GLY A 115 -3.92 20.52 -14.17
CA GLY A 115 -5.21 21.22 -14.27
C GLY A 115 -6.14 21.02 -13.07
N THR A 116 -7.29 21.68 -13.13
CA THR A 116 -8.38 21.57 -12.14
C THR A 116 -9.50 20.63 -12.60
N VAL A 117 -9.42 20.11 -13.82
CA VAL A 117 -10.44 19.23 -14.41
C VAL A 117 -10.10 17.76 -14.13
N TYR A 118 -11.09 17.03 -13.63
CA TYR A 118 -11.02 15.60 -13.38
C TYR A 118 -11.43 14.82 -14.63
N ASP A 119 -10.46 14.42 -15.46
CA ASP A 119 -10.72 13.70 -16.71
C ASP A 119 -10.57 12.18 -16.56
N VAL A 120 -11.56 11.57 -15.92
CA VAL A 120 -11.67 10.11 -15.78
C VAL A 120 -11.79 9.41 -17.15
N PRO A 121 -12.66 9.88 -18.09
CA PRO A 121 -12.76 9.29 -19.42
C PRO A 121 -11.41 9.22 -20.14
N LEU A 122 -10.63 10.30 -20.17
CA LEU A 122 -9.30 10.31 -20.79
C LEU A 122 -8.37 9.22 -20.22
N CYS A 123 -8.37 9.04 -18.91
CA CYS A 123 -7.55 8.02 -18.26
C CYS A 123 -7.98 6.60 -18.67
N ILE A 124 -9.29 6.38 -18.73
CA ILE A 124 -9.89 5.09 -19.08
C ILE A 124 -9.70 4.79 -20.56
N ASP A 125 -10.01 5.71 -21.46
CA ASP A 125 -9.89 5.53 -22.90
C ASP A 125 -8.44 5.27 -23.31
N ALA A 126 -7.50 5.99 -22.69
CA ALA A 126 -6.08 5.71 -22.87
C ALA A 126 -5.68 4.30 -22.40
N TRP A 127 -6.29 3.79 -21.33
CA TRP A 127 -6.06 2.42 -20.86
C TRP A 127 -6.63 1.39 -21.83
N LEU A 128 -7.89 1.56 -22.22
CA LEU A 128 -8.58 0.67 -23.17
C LEU A 128 -7.79 0.55 -24.48
N ALA A 129 -7.25 1.67 -24.97
CA ALA A 129 -6.47 1.67 -26.20
C ALA A 129 -5.14 0.92 -26.10
N VAL A 130 -4.45 0.93 -24.94
CA VAL A 130 -3.16 0.21 -24.79
C VAL A 130 -3.32 -1.23 -24.32
N ALA A 131 -4.46 -1.56 -23.71
CA ALA A 131 -4.74 -2.86 -23.12
C ALA A 131 -5.83 -3.66 -23.87
N SER A 132 -6.20 -3.21 -25.07
CA SER A 132 -7.19 -3.86 -25.94
C SER A 132 -6.82 -5.30 -26.28
N SER A 133 -5.53 -5.58 -26.46
CA SER A 133 -4.99 -6.93 -26.70
C SER A 133 -5.28 -7.93 -25.57
N CYS A 134 -5.59 -7.43 -24.37
CA CYS A 134 -5.93 -8.22 -23.19
C CYS A 134 -7.42 -8.10 -22.83
N GLY A 135 -8.26 -7.69 -23.79
CA GLY A 135 -9.71 -7.61 -23.62
C GLY A 135 -10.16 -6.55 -22.61
N ALA A 136 -9.40 -5.47 -22.41
CA ALA A 136 -9.85 -4.34 -21.61
C ALA A 136 -11.14 -3.74 -22.22
N ALA A 137 -12.16 -3.56 -21.38
CA ALA A 137 -13.44 -2.97 -21.77
C ALA A 137 -13.93 -2.01 -20.69
N LEU A 138 -14.77 -1.05 -21.07
CA LEU A 138 -15.25 0.03 -20.21
C LEU A 138 -15.90 -0.48 -18.91
N ARG A 139 -16.69 -1.56 -18.99
CA ARG A 139 -17.41 -2.15 -17.84
C ARG A 139 -16.50 -2.62 -16.69
N GLY A 140 -15.21 -2.82 -16.95
CA GLY A 140 -14.23 -3.25 -15.94
C GLY A 140 -13.43 -2.11 -15.29
N GLN A 141 -13.63 -0.86 -15.71
CA GLN A 141 -12.81 0.27 -15.29
C GLN A 141 -13.55 1.10 -14.24
N HIS A 142 -12.81 1.65 -13.28
CA HIS A 142 -13.38 2.52 -12.26
C HIS A 142 -12.50 3.74 -12.04
N GLY A 143 -13.13 4.89 -11.85
CA GLY A 143 -12.47 6.13 -11.46
C GLY A 143 -13.26 6.83 -10.37
N ARG A 144 -12.53 7.40 -9.41
CA ARG A 144 -13.06 8.26 -8.34
C ARG A 144 -12.17 9.46 -8.18
N ILE A 145 -12.76 10.59 -7.82
CA ILE A 145 -12.02 11.78 -7.46
C ILE A 145 -11.31 11.53 -6.12
N ILE A 146 -10.05 11.94 -6.03
CA ILE A 146 -9.34 12.08 -4.75
C ILE A 146 -9.50 13.54 -4.35
N ASP A 147 -10.57 13.81 -3.59
CA ASP A 147 -10.85 15.15 -3.07
C ASP A 147 -10.31 15.29 -1.64
N GLY A 148 -9.37 16.22 -1.50
CA GLY A 148 -8.70 16.54 -0.25
C GLY A 148 -8.18 15.33 0.54
N VAL A 149 -8.22 15.49 1.86
CA VAL A 149 -7.68 14.53 2.83
C VAL A 149 -8.50 13.23 2.87
N VAL A 150 -9.83 13.33 2.75
CA VAL A 150 -10.74 12.18 2.88
C VAL A 150 -10.55 11.20 1.71
N GLY A 151 -10.55 11.71 0.47
CA GLY A 151 -10.32 10.87 -0.71
C GLY A 151 -8.95 10.20 -0.67
N TRP A 152 -7.93 10.92 -0.18
CA TRP A 152 -6.59 10.35 0.01
C TRP A 152 -6.60 9.21 1.03
N PHE A 153 -7.26 9.39 2.18
CA PHE A 153 -7.33 8.35 3.22
C PHE A 153 -8.09 7.11 2.78
N GLN A 154 -9.13 7.25 1.96
CA GLN A 154 -9.80 6.10 1.35
C GLN A 154 -8.83 5.30 0.46
N TYR A 155 -8.03 6.00 -0.36
CA TYR A 155 -7.00 5.37 -1.19
C TYR A 155 -5.92 4.68 -0.35
N VAL A 156 -5.34 5.39 0.63
CA VAL A 156 -4.28 4.85 1.51
C VAL A 156 -4.80 3.64 2.27
N SER A 157 -5.98 3.73 2.90
CA SER A 157 -6.54 2.63 3.69
C SER A 157 -6.74 1.35 2.86
N LYS A 158 -7.12 1.48 1.58
CA LYS A 158 -7.26 0.35 0.65
C LYS A 158 -5.92 -0.28 0.27
N HIS A 159 -4.88 0.52 0.03
CA HIS A 159 -3.63 0.06 -0.59
C HIS A 159 -2.45 -0.12 0.38
N ALA A 160 -2.48 0.51 1.55
CA ALA A 160 -1.50 0.37 2.62
C ALA A 160 -1.83 -0.80 3.58
N ALA A 161 -3.11 -1.16 3.75
CA ALA A 161 -3.51 -2.21 4.69
C ALA A 161 -3.28 -3.65 4.18
N ARG A 162 -3.06 -3.85 2.87
CA ARG A 162 -2.97 -5.20 2.27
C ARG A 162 -1.59 -5.82 2.48
N GLY A 163 -1.52 -6.87 3.30
CA GLY A 163 -0.30 -7.66 3.49
C GLY A 163 0.04 -8.56 2.29
N VAL A 164 1.23 -9.17 2.31
CA VAL A 164 1.68 -10.12 1.26
C VAL A 164 0.76 -11.35 1.13
N ARG A 165 0.16 -11.79 2.25
CA ARG A 165 -0.80 -12.91 2.29
C ARG A 165 -2.20 -12.54 1.81
N HIS A 166 -2.45 -11.26 1.51
CA HIS A 166 -3.72 -10.87 0.91
C HIS A 166 -3.83 -11.53 -0.47
N TYR A 167 -4.99 -12.10 -0.82
CA TYR A 167 -5.11 -12.86 -2.08
C TYR A 167 -4.64 -12.07 -3.30
N GLN A 168 -4.87 -10.76 -3.33
CA GLN A 168 -4.43 -9.89 -4.43
C GLN A 168 -2.92 -9.65 -4.52
N ARG A 169 -2.16 -10.06 -3.51
CA ARG A 169 -0.70 -9.93 -3.40
C ARG A 169 0.00 -11.27 -3.22
N CYS A 170 -0.76 -12.34 -3.01
CA CYS A 170 -0.23 -13.67 -2.81
C CYS A 170 0.46 -14.18 -4.08
N SER A 171 1.66 -14.72 -3.93
CA SER A 171 2.43 -15.33 -5.02
C SER A 171 1.74 -16.55 -5.63
N GLU A 172 0.89 -17.23 -4.86
CA GLU A 172 0.10 -18.37 -5.35
C GLU A 172 -0.90 -17.98 -6.44
N ASN A 173 -1.33 -16.72 -6.45
CA ASN A 173 -2.27 -16.20 -7.45
C ASN A 173 -1.56 -15.59 -8.67
N LEU A 174 -0.24 -15.77 -8.78
CA LEU A 174 0.49 -15.36 -9.98
C LEU A 174 0.07 -16.21 -11.18
N PRO A 175 -0.15 -15.60 -12.36
CA PRO A 175 -0.30 -16.34 -13.59
C PRO A 175 0.89 -17.26 -13.82
N GLU A 176 0.65 -18.44 -14.40
CA GLU A 176 1.70 -19.42 -14.68
C GLU A 176 2.87 -18.81 -15.46
N GLY A 177 2.58 -18.07 -16.55
CA GLY A 177 3.59 -17.41 -17.38
C GLY A 177 4.33 -16.24 -16.71
N TRP A 178 4.00 -15.92 -15.45
CA TRP A 178 4.63 -14.86 -14.66
C TRP A 178 5.37 -15.39 -13.44
N LYS A 179 5.27 -16.70 -13.15
CA LYS A 179 6.08 -17.33 -12.11
C LYS A 179 7.56 -17.16 -12.44
N GLY A 180 8.38 -16.87 -11.45
CA GLY A 180 9.80 -16.56 -11.63
C GLY A 180 10.11 -15.08 -11.94
N LEU A 181 9.26 -14.37 -12.71
CA LEU A 181 9.53 -12.96 -13.06
C LEU A 181 8.25 -12.14 -13.30
N THR A 182 7.90 -11.26 -12.35
CA THR A 182 6.79 -10.29 -12.48
C THR A 182 7.27 -8.86 -12.76
N GLY A 183 8.52 -8.55 -12.42
CA GLY A 183 8.98 -7.16 -12.33
C GLY A 183 8.34 -6.41 -11.14
N ARG A 184 8.55 -5.08 -11.07
CA ARG A 184 8.04 -4.26 -9.95
C ARG A 184 6.51 -4.31 -9.89
N VAL A 185 5.98 -4.56 -8.68
CA VAL A 185 4.55 -4.60 -8.39
C VAL A 185 3.96 -3.29 -7.90
N TRP A 186 4.80 -2.28 -7.65
CA TRP A 186 4.36 -0.93 -7.37
C TRP A 186 5.42 0.09 -7.78
N GLY A 187 5.01 1.35 -7.88
CA GLY A 187 5.92 2.45 -8.15
C GLY A 187 5.26 3.81 -8.01
N LYS A 188 6.10 4.84 -8.10
CA LYS A 188 5.69 6.24 -8.12
C LYS A 188 6.43 7.00 -9.19
N VAL A 189 5.84 8.10 -9.61
CA VAL A 189 6.28 9.02 -10.65
C VAL A 189 5.98 10.44 -10.19
N GLY A 190 6.86 11.38 -10.55
CA GLY A 190 6.73 12.79 -10.24
C GLY A 190 7.13 13.10 -8.80
N GLU A 191 6.96 14.36 -8.43
CA GLU A 191 7.26 14.85 -7.10
C GLU A 191 6.13 14.53 -6.12
N TRP A 192 6.54 14.02 -4.96
CA TRP A 192 5.65 13.67 -3.86
C TRP A 192 6.13 14.41 -2.62
N PRO A 193 5.32 15.32 -2.06
CA PRO A 193 5.67 15.95 -0.80
C PRO A 193 5.56 14.90 0.31
N LEU A 194 6.63 14.70 1.08
CA LEU A 194 6.71 13.69 2.14
C LEU A 194 7.00 14.36 3.48
N TYR A 195 6.45 13.82 4.57
CA TYR A 195 7.01 14.03 5.89
C TYR A 195 8.14 13.05 6.16
N PRO A 196 9.22 13.49 6.81
CA PRO A 196 10.18 12.58 7.40
C PRO A 196 9.50 11.71 8.46
N GLU A 197 9.96 10.46 8.56
CA GLU A 197 9.52 9.57 9.61
C GLU A 197 10.11 10.00 10.95
N VAL A 198 9.31 9.96 12.02
CA VAL A 198 9.79 10.21 13.38
C VAL A 198 10.12 8.87 14.00
N ARG A 199 11.39 8.66 14.31
CA ARG A 199 11.87 7.48 15.02
C ARG A 199 11.96 7.78 16.51
N ILE A 200 11.36 6.91 17.31
CA ILE A 200 11.40 6.95 18.77
C ILE A 200 11.97 5.61 19.22
N ASP A 201 13.16 5.65 19.80
CA ASP A 201 13.76 4.49 20.45
C ASP A 201 13.20 4.40 21.87
N LEU A 202 12.71 3.21 22.25
CA LEU A 202 12.08 2.97 23.55
C LEU A 202 12.90 1.95 24.35
N GLN A 203 12.79 2.02 25.66
CA GLN A 203 13.35 1.01 26.56
C GLN A 203 12.23 0.08 27.07
N ASP A 204 12.64 -1.08 27.56
CA ASP A 204 11.73 -1.97 28.28
C ASP A 204 11.84 -1.72 29.79
N HIS A 205 11.06 -2.43 30.62
CA HIS A 205 11.15 -2.33 32.09
C HIS A 205 12.29 -3.20 32.68
N ARG A 206 13.05 -3.92 31.86
CA ARG A 206 14.14 -4.78 32.35
C ARG A 206 15.39 -3.91 32.41
N GLN A 207 16.16 -4.00 33.50
CA GLN A 207 17.40 -3.22 33.66
C GLN A 207 17.18 -1.68 33.64
N ASP A 208 16.28 -1.18 34.50
CA ASP A 208 16.07 0.27 34.74
C ASP A 208 15.57 1.13 33.56
N GLY A 209 15.01 0.52 32.51
CA GLY A 209 14.49 1.27 31.36
C GLY A 209 13.14 1.96 31.57
N ASP A 210 12.83 2.92 30.70
CA ASP A 210 11.64 3.80 30.74
C ASP A 210 10.27 3.09 30.66
N GLY A 211 10.23 1.79 30.36
CA GLY A 211 8.98 1.04 30.21
C GLY A 211 8.11 1.44 29.01
N GLY A 212 8.61 2.34 28.17
CA GLY A 212 7.87 2.97 27.09
C GLY A 212 7.30 1.95 26.11
N PHE A 213 8.00 0.84 25.89
CA PHE A 213 7.53 -0.22 24.99
C PHE A 213 6.24 -0.90 25.47
N PHE A 214 6.10 -1.15 26.78
CA PHE A 214 4.89 -1.76 27.34
C PHE A 214 3.74 -0.76 27.41
N ALA A 215 4.04 0.49 27.75
CA ALA A 215 3.06 1.58 27.71
C ALA A 215 2.47 1.73 26.29
N TYR A 216 3.34 1.70 25.28
CA TYR A 216 2.93 1.77 23.88
C TYR A 216 2.01 0.61 23.47
N ARG A 217 2.36 -0.63 23.82
CA ARG A 217 1.51 -1.79 23.53
C ARG A 217 0.12 -1.68 24.15
N ARG A 218 0.03 -1.20 25.40
CA ARG A 218 -1.24 -0.96 26.08
C ARG A 218 -2.07 0.12 25.38
N LEU A 219 -1.43 1.18 24.91
CA LEU A 219 -2.08 2.25 24.15
C LEU A 219 -2.69 1.72 22.84
N VAL A 220 -1.91 1.01 22.03
CA VAL A 220 -2.39 0.42 20.75
C VAL A 220 -3.56 -0.54 20.98
N ARG A 221 -3.46 -1.41 21.99
CA ARG A 221 -4.52 -2.35 22.34
C ARG A 221 -5.79 -1.63 22.77
N SER A 222 -5.66 -0.62 23.62
CA SER A 222 -6.80 0.17 24.12
C SER A 222 -7.48 0.95 22.99
N TRP A 223 -6.69 1.53 22.09
CA TRP A 223 -7.21 2.18 20.89
C TRP A 223 -7.98 1.20 19.99
N ARG A 224 -7.43 0.01 19.69
CA ARG A 224 -8.11 -1.03 18.90
C ARG A 224 -9.41 -1.51 19.55
N VAL A 225 -9.43 -1.65 20.88
CA VAL A 225 -10.64 -1.99 21.63
C VAL A 225 -11.70 -0.90 21.53
N SER A 226 -11.28 0.37 21.66
CA SER A 226 -12.17 1.52 21.51
C SER A 226 -12.77 1.60 20.10
N ASP A 227 -11.95 1.45 19.06
CA ASP A 227 -12.41 1.45 17.67
C ASP A 227 -13.37 0.29 17.38
N ALA A 228 -13.06 -0.92 17.86
CA ALA A 228 -13.96 -2.07 17.71
C ALA A 228 -15.31 -1.88 18.41
N ARG A 229 -15.32 -1.24 19.59
CA ARG A 229 -16.55 -0.88 20.31
C ARG A 229 -17.36 0.15 19.54
N ARG A 230 -16.71 1.20 19.01
CA ARG A 230 -17.35 2.25 18.21
C ARG A 230 -18.05 1.68 16.98
N VAL A 231 -17.45 0.70 16.31
CA VAL A 231 -18.02 0.05 15.11
C VAL A 231 -19.00 -1.09 15.45
N GLY A 232 -19.05 -1.53 16.72
CA GLY A 232 -19.93 -2.64 17.14
C GLY A 232 -19.48 -4.04 16.70
N ASP A 233 -18.25 -4.19 16.20
CA ASP A 233 -17.74 -5.45 15.65
C ASP A 233 -17.21 -6.37 16.77
N ARG A 234 -18.01 -7.39 17.12
CA ARG A 234 -17.70 -8.36 18.18
C ARG A 234 -16.45 -9.19 17.87
N TYR A 235 -16.15 -9.47 16.61
CA TYR A 235 -14.98 -10.26 16.22
C TYR A 235 -13.70 -9.43 16.36
N ARG A 236 -13.72 -8.18 15.86
CA ARG A 236 -12.61 -7.22 16.06
C ARG A 236 -12.35 -6.97 17.54
N LEU A 237 -13.40 -6.83 18.35
CA LEU A 237 -13.28 -6.63 19.79
C LEU A 237 -12.59 -7.83 20.47
N ARG A 238 -12.98 -9.06 20.11
CA ARG A 238 -12.34 -10.29 20.63
C ARG A 238 -10.87 -10.36 20.24
N SER A 239 -10.55 -10.08 18.98
CA SER A 239 -9.18 -10.06 18.46
C SER A 239 -8.33 -8.99 19.16
N ALA A 240 -8.83 -7.75 19.26
CA ALA A 240 -8.15 -6.64 19.93
C ALA A 240 -7.89 -6.91 21.41
N ARG A 241 -8.76 -7.66 22.10
CA ARG A 241 -8.52 -8.07 23.49
C ARG A 241 -7.41 -9.12 23.61
N ARG A 242 -7.16 -9.93 22.59
CA ARG A 242 -6.18 -11.03 22.64
C ARG A 242 -4.85 -10.68 21.98
N MET A 243 -4.76 -9.58 21.23
CA MET A 243 -3.50 -9.15 20.62
C MET A 243 -2.52 -8.62 21.67
N LEU A 244 -1.23 -8.73 21.35
CA LEU A 244 -0.14 -8.16 22.12
C LEU A 244 -0.15 -8.61 23.59
N THR A 245 -0.39 -9.90 23.83
CA THR A 245 -0.34 -10.53 25.16
C THR A 245 1.00 -11.22 25.45
N CYS A 246 1.83 -11.46 24.42
CA CYS A 246 3.12 -12.12 24.57
C CYS A 246 4.08 -11.28 25.45
N SER A 247 4.69 -11.92 26.45
CA SER A 247 5.72 -11.31 27.31
C SER A 247 7.10 -11.28 26.64
N ASP A 248 7.30 -12.04 25.57
CA ASP A 248 8.52 -12.03 24.77
C ASP A 248 8.61 -10.73 23.95
N THR A 249 9.65 -9.96 24.20
CA THR A 249 9.94 -8.69 23.53
C THR A 249 10.39 -8.88 22.10
N VAL A 250 10.94 -10.05 21.73
CA VAL A 250 11.49 -10.32 20.39
C VAL A 250 10.37 -10.57 19.36
N ALA A 251 9.18 -10.97 19.80
CA ALA A 251 8.06 -11.39 18.94
C ALA A 251 7.03 -10.29 18.65
N PHE A 252 7.45 -9.03 18.51
CA PHE A 252 6.54 -7.89 18.26
C PHE A 252 6.76 -7.22 16.91
N SER A 253 5.72 -7.20 16.08
CA SER A 253 5.59 -6.27 14.96
C SER A 253 4.15 -5.78 14.85
N CYS A 254 3.95 -4.47 14.73
CA CYS A 254 2.63 -3.88 14.53
C CYS A 254 2.71 -2.76 13.50
N HIS A 255 1.70 -2.68 12.63
CA HIS A 255 1.51 -1.59 11.67
C HIS A 255 0.08 -1.07 11.79
N TRP A 256 -0.10 0.24 11.76
CA TRP A 256 -1.42 0.87 11.73
C TRP A 256 -1.42 2.07 10.80
N VAL A 257 -2.56 2.30 10.15
CA VAL A 257 -2.84 3.46 9.32
C VAL A 257 -3.88 4.29 10.08
N TYR A 258 -3.66 5.59 10.20
CA TYR A 258 -4.68 6.53 10.64
C TYR A 258 -5.62 6.76 9.44
N GLY A 259 -6.84 6.27 9.55
CA GLY A 259 -7.88 6.45 8.52
C GLY A 259 -9.23 6.54 9.17
N VAL A 260 -10.06 7.47 8.68
CA VAL A 260 -11.49 7.53 9.01
C VAL A 260 -12.08 6.17 8.68
N GLY A 261 -12.78 5.57 9.65
CA GLY A 261 -13.31 4.21 9.54
C GLY A 261 -13.95 3.96 8.18
N SER A 262 -13.66 2.79 7.61
CA SER A 262 -14.26 2.28 6.38
C SER A 262 -15.76 2.60 6.31
N LEU A 263 -16.14 3.43 5.34
CA LEU A 263 -17.46 3.41 4.72
C LEU A 263 -17.43 2.39 3.59
#